data_AF-A0A2D5QQC6-F1
#
_entry.id   AF-A0A2D5QQC6-F1
#
_cell.length_a   1.000
_cell.length_b   1.000
_cell.length_c   1.000
_cell.angle_alpha   90.00
_cell.angle_beta   90.00
_cell.angle_gamma   90.00
#
_symmetry.space_group_name_H-M   'P 1'
#
loop_
_entity.id
_entity.type
_entity.pdbx_description
1 polymer ?
#
loop_
_entity_poly.entity_id
_entity_poly.type
_entity_poly.pdbx_seq_one_letter_code
_entity_poly.pdbx_strand_id
1 'polypeptide(L)'
;RQVGIVSPRCNFAHVYINDRDYGIFVQVESVKKPFLKRFFEEADGLLYEGTISDFRTDWLGTFRQKTNEDMPTDEPLRAIAQILENEQDSDQEQDLLSALDSVIDLEQFFRFWAMETLIAHWDGYAGNTNNFLIYDDTRPGQMVFIPWGVDGTFNTPYQFFEERIAPRSINTAGMLTRLLYENEQGQARYLETLNLFLEEVWLTENLNLAIDEKLALIVEDMEFSQQLAVLEEADLVREFISEQKELIRQEIDTGPIEWRTPPREIKAFCGEASGRVRGQFETTWNTWPSDDLFMTGSGNMQLTHFDESIAIQGVGCGIGIDEDDPTDVALLVPLYIGGSSLIFIRVILQPEEVTPQTLETNINSRKCSLFTYDFESFQFDEFASCVGGTLTLEEASREEGAPVRGTLEIDLWSRRPFSL
;
A
#
# COMPACT_ATOMS: atom_id res chain seq x y z
N ARG A 1 11.73 -18.95 -0.67
CA ARG A 1 12.00 -20.40 -0.44
C ARG A 1 13.34 -20.90 -0.96
N GLN A 2 13.68 -20.81 -2.25
CA GLN A 2 14.95 -21.36 -2.80
C GLN A 2 16.20 -20.79 -2.12
N VAL A 3 16.13 -19.53 -1.67
CA VAL A 3 17.20 -18.84 -0.94
C VAL A 3 17.27 -19.13 0.57
N GLY A 4 16.51 -20.11 1.07
CA GLY A 4 16.54 -20.52 2.49
C GLY A 4 15.62 -19.73 3.43
N ILE A 5 14.99 -18.65 2.97
CA ILE A 5 14.04 -17.89 3.80
C ILE A 5 12.79 -18.71 4.17
N VAL A 6 12.39 -18.63 5.42
CA VAL A 6 11.12 -19.17 5.92
C VAL A 6 9.99 -18.45 5.19
N SER A 7 9.19 -19.17 4.42
CA SER A 7 8.16 -18.56 3.57
C SER A 7 6.97 -19.50 3.34
N PRO A 8 5.74 -18.96 3.25
CA PRO A 8 4.53 -19.72 2.92
C PRO A 8 4.68 -20.54 1.64
N ARG A 9 4.04 -21.70 1.61
CA ARG A 9 3.78 -22.41 0.34
C ARG A 9 2.58 -21.79 -0.35
N CYS A 10 2.53 -21.92 -1.67
CA CYS A 10 1.34 -21.62 -2.45
C CYS A 10 1.15 -22.66 -3.57
N ASN A 11 -0.08 -22.78 -4.05
CA ASN A 11 -0.48 -23.53 -5.23
C ASN A 11 -1.72 -22.88 -5.85
N PHE A 12 -2.13 -23.33 -7.03
CA PHE A 12 -3.42 -22.98 -7.60
C PHE A 12 -4.50 -23.95 -7.13
N ALA A 13 -5.74 -23.47 -7.09
CA ALA A 13 -6.94 -24.26 -6.81
C ALA A 13 -8.10 -23.77 -7.69
N HIS A 14 -8.89 -24.69 -8.24
CA HIS A 14 -10.14 -24.38 -8.92
C HIS A 14 -11.29 -24.50 -7.91
N VAL A 15 -12.01 -23.41 -7.66
CA VAL A 15 -12.96 -23.29 -6.56
C VAL A 15 -14.40 -23.42 -7.03
N TYR A 16 -15.14 -24.33 -6.38
CA TYR A 16 -16.58 -24.51 -6.55
C TYR A 16 -17.31 -24.29 -5.22
N ILE A 17 -18.39 -23.50 -5.22
CA ILE A 17 -19.25 -23.29 -4.05
C ILE A 17 -20.69 -23.60 -4.44
N ASN A 18 -21.30 -24.62 -3.82
CA ASN A 18 -22.65 -25.10 -4.14
C ASN A 18 -22.82 -25.37 -5.65
N ASP A 19 -21.88 -26.12 -6.23
CA ASP A 19 -21.83 -26.47 -7.66
C ASP A 19 -21.69 -25.29 -8.63
N ARG A 20 -21.47 -24.06 -8.12
CA ARG A 20 -21.13 -22.89 -8.93
C ARG A 20 -19.62 -22.77 -9.03
N ASP A 21 -19.13 -22.61 -10.25
CA ASP A 21 -17.73 -22.35 -10.56
C ASP A 21 -17.37 -20.88 -10.21
N TYR A 22 -16.32 -20.69 -9.42
CA TYR A 22 -15.75 -19.39 -9.06
C TYR A 22 -14.40 -19.14 -9.73
N GLY A 23 -13.86 -20.12 -10.47
CA GLY A 23 -12.61 -20.02 -11.22
C GLY A 23 -11.36 -20.39 -10.41
N ILE A 24 -10.21 -19.98 -10.93
CA ILE A 24 -8.89 -20.27 -10.38
C ILE A 24 -8.52 -19.27 -9.28
N PHE A 25 -8.04 -19.80 -8.16
CA PHE A 25 -7.53 -19.06 -7.01
C PHE A 25 -6.10 -19.49 -6.70
N VAL A 26 -5.34 -18.59 -6.07
CA VAL A 26 -4.09 -18.95 -5.39
C VAL A 26 -4.42 -19.37 -3.97
N GLN A 27 -4.14 -20.62 -3.64
CA GLN A 27 -4.18 -21.13 -2.27
C GLN A 27 -2.84 -20.86 -1.61
N VAL A 28 -2.83 -19.92 -0.66
CA VAL A 28 -1.63 -19.57 0.12
C VAL A 28 -1.70 -20.20 1.51
N GLU A 29 -0.60 -20.81 1.93
CA GLU A 29 -0.49 -21.40 3.26
C GLU A 29 -0.59 -20.35 4.36
N SER A 30 -1.50 -20.54 5.31
CA SER A 30 -1.60 -19.67 6.48
C SER A 30 -0.41 -19.85 7.41
N VAL A 31 0.22 -18.74 7.79
CA VAL A 31 1.29 -18.72 8.81
C VAL A 31 0.67 -18.86 10.20
N LYS A 32 0.51 -20.11 10.64
CA LYS A 32 -0.04 -20.51 11.95
C LYS A 32 0.83 -21.63 12.54
N LYS A 33 0.47 -22.13 13.73
CA LYS A 33 1.21 -23.21 14.42
C LYS A 33 1.67 -24.38 13.51
N PRO A 34 0.87 -24.92 12.56
CA PRO A 34 1.35 -25.98 11.66
C PRO A 34 2.50 -25.56 10.73
N PHE A 35 2.46 -24.32 10.24
CA PHE A 35 3.55 -23.73 9.47
C PHE A 35 4.79 -23.58 10.35
N LEU A 36 4.63 -23.02 11.55
CA LEU A 36 5.74 -22.75 12.48
C LEU A 36 6.46 -24.04 12.88
N LYS A 37 5.71 -25.11 13.23
CA LYS A 37 6.28 -26.44 13.55
C LYS A 37 7.15 -27.06 12.46
N ARG A 38 7.03 -26.60 11.22
CA ARG A 38 7.83 -27.11 10.11
C ARG A 38 9.23 -26.49 10.06
N PHE A 39 9.38 -25.27 10.56
CA PHE A 39 10.61 -24.49 10.45
C PHE A 39 11.29 -24.26 11.80
N PHE A 40 10.53 -24.27 12.89
CA PHE A 40 11.00 -23.93 14.22
C PHE A 40 10.77 -25.09 15.18
N GLU A 41 11.65 -25.19 16.19
CA GLU A 41 11.52 -26.19 17.25
C GLU A 41 10.27 -25.92 18.08
N GLU A 42 10.06 -24.66 18.45
CA GLU A 42 8.89 -24.18 19.17
C GLU A 42 7.92 -23.49 18.22
N ALA A 43 6.63 -23.86 18.32
CA ALA A 43 5.56 -23.28 17.51
C ALA A 43 4.54 -22.47 18.31
N ASP A 44 4.78 -22.35 19.62
CA ASP A 44 3.99 -21.57 20.57
C ASP A 44 4.66 -20.23 20.92
N GLY A 45 5.70 -19.85 20.17
CA GLY A 45 6.37 -18.55 20.27
C GLY A 45 5.49 -17.38 19.80
N LEU A 46 6.10 -16.19 19.72
CA LEU A 46 5.39 -14.95 19.44
C LEU A 46 5.47 -14.63 17.94
N LEU A 47 4.34 -14.68 17.26
CA LEU A 47 4.20 -14.30 15.86
C LEU A 47 3.53 -12.92 15.79
N TYR A 48 4.14 -12.00 15.08
CA TYR A 48 3.59 -10.68 14.81
C TYR A 48 3.43 -10.48 13.30
N GLU A 49 2.34 -9.86 12.88
CA GLU A 49 2.15 -9.32 11.54
C GLU A 49 2.45 -7.82 11.58
N GLY A 50 3.30 -7.37 10.67
CA GLY A 50 3.53 -5.95 10.43
C GLY A 50 2.60 -5.43 9.35
N THR A 51 1.87 -4.36 9.66
CA THR A 51 1.07 -3.61 8.70
C THR A 51 1.41 -2.15 8.86
N ILE A 52 2.28 -1.65 7.98
CA ILE A 52 2.87 -0.32 8.15
C ILE A 52 3.52 -0.21 9.54
N SER A 53 4.40 -1.16 9.83
CA SER A 53 5.01 -1.42 11.11
C SER A 53 6.52 -1.38 11.05
N ASP A 54 7.12 -0.70 12.01
CA ASP A 54 8.56 -0.52 12.06
C ASP A 54 9.08 -0.56 13.50
N PHE A 55 10.36 -0.87 13.67
CA PHE A 55 11.01 -1.04 14.97
C PHE A 55 11.44 0.32 15.53
N ARG A 56 10.46 1.17 15.79
CA ARG A 56 10.59 2.46 16.47
C ARG A 56 9.59 2.49 17.61
N THR A 57 9.96 3.00 18.78
CA THR A 57 9.13 2.90 19.99
C THR A 57 7.68 3.34 19.78
N ASP A 58 7.46 4.45 19.05
CA ASP A 58 6.12 4.97 18.78
C ASP A 58 5.31 4.13 17.76
N TRP A 59 5.98 3.28 16.97
CA TRP A 59 5.39 2.46 15.92
C TRP A 59 5.02 1.05 16.37
N LEU A 60 5.50 0.61 17.53
CA LEU A 60 5.31 -0.77 17.99
C LEU A 60 3.82 -1.18 18.11
N GLY A 61 2.93 -0.21 18.35
CA GLY A 61 1.48 -0.45 18.41
C GLY A 61 0.83 -0.83 17.07
N THR A 62 1.55 -0.74 15.95
CA THR A 62 1.06 -1.14 14.62
C THR A 62 1.21 -2.65 14.36
N PHE A 63 2.07 -3.34 15.12
CA PHE A 63 2.22 -4.78 15.00
C PHE A 63 1.02 -5.51 15.60
N ARG A 64 0.49 -6.49 14.86
CA ARG A 64 -0.57 -7.36 15.34
C ARG A 64 -0.01 -8.71 15.75
N GLN A 65 -0.09 -9.04 17.04
CA GLN A 65 0.23 -10.37 17.53
C GLN A 65 -0.80 -11.41 17.01
N LYS A 66 -0.31 -12.55 16.49
CA LYS A 66 -1.08 -13.61 15.82
C LYS A 66 -1.07 -14.94 16.57
N THR A 67 -0.27 -15.05 17.63
CA THR A 67 -0.22 -16.18 18.56
C THR A 67 -0.28 -15.64 19.99
N ASN A 68 -0.79 -16.43 20.94
CA ASN A 68 -0.88 -16.01 22.34
C ASN A 68 -1.61 -14.65 22.52
N GLU A 69 -2.66 -14.41 21.72
CA GLU A 69 -3.40 -13.12 21.66
C GLU A 69 -4.06 -12.73 22.99
N ASP A 70 -4.25 -13.70 23.89
CA ASP A 70 -4.73 -13.50 25.26
C ASP A 70 -3.68 -12.96 26.24
N MET A 71 -2.39 -12.99 25.84
CA MET A 71 -1.26 -12.45 26.57
C MET A 71 -0.40 -11.58 25.63
N PRO A 72 -0.91 -10.41 25.22
CA PRO A 72 -0.18 -9.54 24.31
C PRO A 72 1.09 -8.99 24.98
N THR A 73 2.19 -8.97 24.22
CA THR A 73 3.46 -8.37 24.63
C THR A 73 4.18 -7.79 23.41
N ASP A 74 4.88 -6.68 23.59
CA ASP A 74 5.76 -6.09 22.59
C ASP A 74 7.25 -6.15 22.99
N GLU A 75 7.58 -6.86 24.06
CA GLU A 75 8.93 -6.91 24.64
C GLU A 75 10.01 -7.28 23.61
N PRO A 76 9.86 -8.31 22.75
CA PRO A 76 10.86 -8.61 21.73
C PRO A 76 11.00 -7.50 20.68
N LEU A 77 9.89 -6.93 20.23
CA LEU A 77 9.88 -5.84 19.24
C LEU A 77 10.55 -4.57 19.83
N ARG A 78 10.29 -4.30 21.10
CA ARG A 78 10.89 -3.19 21.85
C ARG A 78 12.39 -3.35 22.03
N ALA A 79 12.87 -4.57 22.22
CA ALA A 79 14.31 -4.84 22.30
C ALA A 79 15.02 -4.44 20.99
N ILE A 80 14.43 -4.75 19.83
CA ILE A 80 14.96 -4.29 18.53
C ILE A 80 14.92 -2.76 18.46
N ALA A 81 13.77 -2.15 18.77
CA ALA A 81 13.61 -0.69 18.69
C ALA A 81 14.64 0.06 19.56
N GLN A 82 14.91 -0.43 20.77
CA GLN A 82 15.91 0.15 21.66
C GLN A 82 17.34 0.06 21.09
N ILE A 83 17.70 -1.04 20.44
CA ILE A 83 19.01 -1.18 19.79
C ILE A 83 19.14 -0.15 18.66
N LEU A 84 18.10 0.00 17.83
CA LEU A 84 18.10 0.95 16.71
C LEU A 84 18.13 2.41 17.21
N GLU A 85 17.35 2.75 18.23
CA GLU A 85 17.33 4.10 18.83
C GLU A 85 18.68 4.46 19.49
N ASN A 86 19.30 3.51 20.20
CA ASN A 86 20.62 3.72 20.80
C ASN A 86 21.73 3.96 19.76
N GLU A 87 21.66 3.32 18.59
CA GLU A 87 22.58 3.57 17.48
C GLU A 87 22.42 5.00 16.95
N GLN A 88 21.19 5.51 16.87
CA GLN A 88 20.91 6.87 16.39
C GLN A 88 21.36 7.96 17.38
N ASP A 89 21.27 7.69 18.69
CA ASP A 89 21.57 8.66 19.76
C ASP A 89 23.05 8.65 20.21
N SER A 90 23.85 7.67 19.79
CA SER A 90 25.22 7.47 20.26
C SER A 90 26.27 8.13 19.37
N ASP A 91 27.07 9.03 19.94
CA ASP A 91 28.31 9.55 19.31
C ASP A 91 29.45 8.48 19.26
N GLN A 92 29.24 7.32 19.87
CA GLN A 92 30.19 6.21 19.89
C GLN A 92 29.72 5.10 18.95
N GLU A 93 30.63 4.64 18.09
CA GLU A 93 30.45 3.46 17.23
C GLU A 93 30.14 2.23 18.11
N GLN A 94 28.87 1.84 18.15
CA GLN A 94 28.46 0.58 18.75
C GLN A 94 28.58 -0.54 17.70
N ASP A 95 28.81 -1.76 18.15
CA ASP A 95 28.73 -2.93 17.27
C ASP A 95 27.25 -3.25 17.02
N LEU A 96 26.62 -2.45 16.15
CA LEU A 96 25.21 -2.56 15.76
C LEU A 96 24.86 -3.98 15.33
N LEU A 97 25.73 -4.61 14.53
CA LEU A 97 25.49 -5.96 14.03
C LEU A 97 25.48 -6.96 15.20
N SER A 98 26.44 -6.91 16.12
CA SER A 98 26.45 -7.79 17.30
C SER A 98 25.23 -7.57 18.20
N ALA A 99 24.80 -6.33 18.39
CA ALA A 99 23.59 -6.01 19.15
C ALA A 99 22.34 -6.59 18.48
N LEU A 100 22.18 -6.40 17.17
CA LEU A 100 21.04 -6.94 16.41
C LEU A 100 21.08 -8.47 16.30
N ASP A 101 22.26 -9.08 16.17
CA ASP A 101 22.44 -10.53 16.14
C ASP A 101 22.00 -11.18 17.47
N SER A 102 21.91 -10.42 18.57
CA SER A 102 21.35 -10.94 19.81
C SER A 102 19.82 -11.07 19.81
N VAL A 103 19.12 -10.44 18.86
CA VAL A 103 17.65 -10.36 18.82
C VAL A 103 17.02 -10.75 17.48
N ILE A 104 17.73 -10.69 16.36
CA ILE A 104 17.23 -10.96 14.99
C ILE A 104 18.17 -11.91 14.26
N ASP A 105 17.62 -12.81 13.44
CA ASP A 105 18.42 -13.69 12.59
C ASP A 105 18.97 -12.89 11.43
N LEU A 106 20.16 -12.32 11.63
CA LEU A 106 20.74 -11.39 10.66
C LEU A 106 21.03 -12.10 9.33
N GLU A 107 21.41 -13.38 9.33
CA GLU A 107 21.60 -14.12 8.08
C GLU A 107 20.27 -14.24 7.32
N GLN A 108 19.21 -14.68 8.00
CA GLN A 108 17.88 -14.80 7.38
C GLN A 108 17.32 -13.42 7.00
N PHE A 109 17.62 -12.38 7.77
CA PHE A 109 17.18 -11.02 7.50
C PHE A 109 17.84 -10.44 6.25
N PHE A 110 19.16 -10.57 6.07
CA PHE A 110 19.81 -10.12 4.84
C PHE A 110 19.29 -10.87 3.60
N ARG A 111 19.02 -12.18 3.72
CA ARG A 111 18.39 -12.97 2.65
C ARG A 111 16.95 -12.51 2.36
N PHE A 112 16.17 -12.21 3.40
CA PHE A 112 14.81 -11.67 3.26
C PHE A 112 14.84 -10.33 2.52
N TRP A 113 15.65 -9.39 3.00
CA TRP A 113 15.76 -8.04 2.46
C TRP A 113 16.27 -8.02 1.02
N ALA A 114 17.35 -8.74 0.71
CA ALA A 114 17.87 -8.83 -0.65
C ALA A 114 16.85 -9.45 -1.62
N MET A 115 16.03 -10.40 -1.16
CA MET A 115 14.96 -10.97 -1.97
C MET A 115 13.80 -9.99 -2.20
N GLU A 116 13.38 -9.22 -1.18
CA GLU A 116 12.36 -8.16 -1.35
C GLU A 116 12.80 -7.16 -2.42
N THR A 117 14.05 -6.68 -2.37
CA THR A 117 14.60 -5.80 -3.40
C THR A 117 14.59 -6.46 -4.78
N LEU A 118 15.09 -7.69 -4.87
CA LEU A 118 15.30 -8.38 -6.15
C LEU A 118 13.99 -8.63 -6.92
N ILE A 119 12.88 -8.91 -6.22
CA ILE A 119 11.56 -9.12 -6.81
C ILE A 119 10.73 -7.83 -6.92
N ALA A 120 11.31 -6.66 -6.60
CA ALA A 120 10.61 -5.38 -6.54
C ALA A 120 9.41 -5.37 -5.58
N HIS A 121 9.54 -5.97 -4.40
CA HIS A 121 8.49 -5.95 -3.38
C HIS A 121 8.38 -4.58 -2.71
N TRP A 122 7.78 -3.63 -3.41
CA TRP A 122 7.67 -2.25 -2.97
C TRP A 122 6.81 -2.07 -1.71
N ASP A 123 5.76 -2.88 -1.55
CA ASP A 123 4.90 -2.88 -0.36
C ASP A 123 5.37 -3.85 0.73
N GLY A 124 6.64 -4.30 0.67
CA GLY A 124 7.27 -5.15 1.68
C GLY A 124 7.81 -4.37 2.88
N TYR A 125 8.58 -5.03 3.76
CA TYR A 125 9.17 -4.36 4.93
C TYR A 125 10.19 -3.30 4.49
N ALA A 126 11.10 -3.67 3.59
CA ALA A 126 12.13 -2.77 3.09
C ALA A 126 11.57 -1.59 2.29
N GLY A 127 10.46 -1.80 1.56
CA GLY A 127 9.88 -0.78 0.67
C GLY A 127 8.80 0.11 1.32
N ASN A 128 7.96 -0.46 2.20
CA ASN A 128 6.86 0.26 2.83
C ASN A 128 6.63 -0.08 4.31
N THR A 129 7.53 -0.82 4.96
CA THR A 129 7.31 -1.30 6.33
C THR A 129 6.03 -2.16 6.45
N ASN A 130 5.66 -2.88 5.39
CA ASN A 130 4.38 -3.59 5.30
C ASN A 130 4.57 -5.05 4.83
N ASN A 131 3.50 -5.86 4.82
CA ASN A 131 3.46 -7.21 4.27
C ASN A 131 4.56 -8.17 4.76
N PHE A 132 4.82 -8.17 6.06
CA PHE A 132 5.74 -9.13 6.67
C PHE A 132 5.18 -9.69 7.97
N LEU A 133 5.65 -10.88 8.35
CA LEU A 133 5.55 -11.37 9.71
C LEU A 133 6.94 -11.47 10.33
N ILE A 134 6.99 -11.44 11.65
CA ILE A 134 8.20 -11.73 12.42
C ILE A 134 7.87 -12.72 13.53
N TYR A 135 8.68 -13.76 13.65
CA TYR A 135 8.47 -14.84 14.61
C TYR A 135 9.64 -14.94 15.60
N ASP A 136 9.32 -14.92 16.88
CA ASP A 136 10.22 -15.23 17.99
C ASP A 136 9.95 -16.67 18.48
N ASP A 137 10.94 -17.56 18.33
CA ASP A 137 10.84 -18.96 18.77
C ASP A 137 11.27 -19.20 20.22
N THR A 138 11.54 -18.15 21.00
CA THR A 138 11.86 -18.14 22.45
C THR A 138 13.26 -18.62 22.85
N ARG A 139 14.16 -18.92 21.90
CA ARG A 139 15.58 -19.21 22.18
C ARG A 139 16.43 -17.93 22.21
N PRO A 140 17.59 -17.91 22.89
CA PRO A 140 18.52 -16.79 22.79
C PRO A 140 19.05 -16.72 21.36
N GLY A 141 18.57 -15.71 20.63
CA GLY A 141 18.68 -15.61 19.17
C GLY A 141 17.58 -16.43 18.48
N GLN A 142 16.76 -15.90 17.60
CA GLN A 142 16.89 -14.68 16.82
C GLN A 142 15.56 -14.58 16.05
N MET A 143 14.82 -13.48 16.20
CA MET A 143 13.55 -13.31 15.49
C MET A 143 13.74 -13.46 13.97
N VAL A 144 12.84 -14.19 13.31
CA VAL A 144 12.93 -14.48 11.87
C VAL A 144 11.81 -13.77 11.11
N PHE A 145 12.19 -13.02 10.08
CA PHE A 145 11.25 -12.39 9.15
C PHE A 145 10.68 -13.41 8.17
N ILE A 146 9.40 -13.25 7.86
CA ILE A 146 8.63 -14.12 6.95
C ILE A 146 7.88 -13.20 5.98
N PRO A 147 8.07 -13.34 4.66
CA PRO A 147 7.37 -12.52 3.68
C PRO A 147 5.88 -12.85 3.63
N TRP A 148 5.07 -11.84 3.36
CA TRP A 148 3.63 -11.92 3.13
C TRP A 148 3.24 -10.99 1.97
N GLY A 149 1.99 -11.04 1.48
CA GLY A 149 1.47 -10.05 0.53
C GLY A 149 2.35 -9.71 -0.69
N VAL A 150 2.95 -10.72 -1.34
CA VAL A 150 3.92 -10.53 -2.43
C VAL A 150 3.29 -10.35 -3.82
N ASP A 151 1.99 -10.04 -3.90
CA ASP A 151 1.25 -9.91 -5.15
C ASP A 151 1.66 -8.70 -5.98
N GLY A 152 2.10 -7.62 -5.33
CA GLY A 152 2.63 -6.42 -6.00
C GLY A 152 4.10 -6.51 -6.44
N THR A 153 4.58 -7.67 -6.90
CA THR A 153 5.99 -7.91 -7.27
C THR A 153 6.18 -8.04 -8.79
N PHE A 154 7.44 -8.05 -9.25
CA PHE A 154 7.82 -8.19 -10.67
C PHE A 154 7.24 -7.12 -11.61
N ASN A 155 7.06 -5.89 -11.13
CA ASN A 155 6.51 -4.79 -11.91
C ASN A 155 7.42 -3.54 -11.86
N THR A 156 7.25 -2.64 -12.83
CA THR A 156 7.92 -1.34 -12.89
C THR A 156 6.91 -0.20 -13.19
N PRO A 157 7.18 1.06 -12.80
CA PRO A 157 8.34 1.52 -12.03
C PRO A 157 8.35 0.95 -10.61
N TYR A 158 9.52 0.98 -9.97
CA TYR A 158 9.69 0.62 -8.57
C TYR A 158 8.96 1.66 -7.76
N GLN A 159 7.71 1.38 -7.42
CA GLN A 159 6.93 2.28 -6.61
C GLN A 159 7.61 2.39 -5.24
N PHE A 160 7.70 3.61 -4.74
CA PHE A 160 8.10 3.88 -3.37
C PHE A 160 7.07 4.82 -2.78
N PHE A 161 6.67 4.57 -1.54
CA PHE A 161 5.75 5.46 -0.85
C PHE A 161 6.46 6.79 -0.56
N GLU A 162 5.77 7.93 -0.73
CA GLU A 162 6.33 9.31 -0.72
C GLU A 162 6.74 9.85 -2.12
N GLU A 163 6.06 9.43 -3.19
CA GLU A 163 6.08 10.08 -4.52
C GLU A 163 7.45 10.08 -5.21
N ARG A 164 8.29 9.08 -4.93
CA ARG A 164 9.60 8.89 -5.57
C ARG A 164 9.68 7.51 -6.21
N ILE A 165 10.51 7.40 -7.25
CA ILE A 165 10.91 6.10 -7.78
C ILE A 165 12.10 5.63 -6.93
N ALA A 166 11.98 4.46 -6.30
CA ALA A 166 13.11 3.88 -5.57
C ALA A 166 14.22 3.42 -6.54
N PRO A 167 15.50 3.50 -6.12
CA PRO A 167 16.57 2.71 -6.73
C PRO A 167 16.19 1.23 -6.83
N ARG A 168 16.71 0.54 -7.84
CA ARG A 168 16.42 -0.89 -8.07
C ARG A 168 17.22 -1.81 -7.14
N SER A 169 18.39 -1.36 -6.71
CA SER A 169 19.36 -2.15 -5.94
C SER A 169 19.16 -2.08 -4.43
N ILE A 170 18.26 -1.22 -3.93
CA ILE A 170 18.10 -0.99 -2.51
C ILE A 170 16.72 -0.42 -2.17
N ASN A 171 16.14 -0.89 -1.07
CA ASN A 171 15.00 -0.29 -0.38
C ASN A 171 15.31 -0.22 1.12
N THR A 172 15.17 0.96 1.74
CA THR A 172 15.47 1.18 3.17
C THR A 172 14.40 2.03 3.86
N ALA A 173 13.12 1.82 3.53
CA ALA A 173 12.02 2.50 4.21
C ALA A 173 12.04 2.24 5.72
N GLY A 174 12.18 0.98 6.12
CA GLY A 174 12.24 0.55 7.52
C GLY A 174 13.53 0.95 8.23
N MET A 175 13.43 1.25 9.52
CA MET A 175 14.58 1.72 10.32
C MET A 175 15.70 0.69 10.39
N LEU A 176 15.36 -0.60 10.53
CA LEU A 176 16.34 -1.69 10.56
C LEU A 176 17.16 -1.76 9.26
N THR A 177 16.48 -1.74 8.10
CA THR A 177 17.16 -1.73 6.79
C THR A 177 18.03 -0.48 6.61
N ARG A 178 17.56 0.68 7.07
CA ARG A 178 18.28 1.96 6.95
C ARG A 178 19.58 1.94 7.73
N LEU A 179 19.53 1.66 9.03
CA LEU A 179 20.73 1.67 9.88
C LEU A 179 21.73 0.57 9.49
N LEU A 180 21.25 -0.61 9.08
CA LEU A 180 22.13 -1.64 8.53
C LEU A 180 22.81 -1.20 7.23
N TYR A 181 22.13 -0.45 6.36
CA TYR A 181 22.71 0.03 5.11
C TYR A 181 23.67 1.22 5.31
N GLU A 182 23.45 2.04 6.33
CA GLU A 182 24.34 3.15 6.72
C GLU A 182 25.60 2.66 7.44
N ASN A 183 25.53 1.50 8.11
CA ASN A 183 26.67 0.83 8.69
C ASN A 183 27.52 0.10 7.63
N GLU A 184 28.84 0.32 7.62
CA GLU A 184 29.76 -0.25 6.61
C GLU A 184 29.70 -1.78 6.54
N GLN A 185 29.67 -2.47 7.70
CA GLN A 185 29.62 -3.93 7.73
C GLN A 185 28.24 -4.46 7.30
N GLY A 186 27.16 -3.79 7.71
CA GLY A 186 25.80 -4.14 7.31
C GLY A 186 25.58 -3.97 5.81
N GLN A 187 26.05 -2.85 5.24
CA GLN A 187 26.01 -2.59 3.80
C GLN A 187 26.79 -3.65 3.02
N ALA A 188 27.99 -4.00 3.48
CA ALA A 188 28.79 -5.04 2.85
C ALA A 188 28.07 -6.40 2.84
N ARG A 189 27.46 -6.81 3.95
CA ARG A 189 26.69 -8.07 4.03
C ARG A 189 25.44 -8.06 3.15
N TYR A 190 24.72 -6.94 3.09
CA TYR A 190 23.59 -6.78 2.18
C TYR A 190 24.02 -6.93 0.72
N LEU A 191 25.06 -6.21 0.31
CA LEU A 191 25.55 -6.24 -1.08
C LEU A 191 26.12 -7.61 -1.44
N GLU A 192 26.81 -8.29 -0.52
CA GLU A 192 27.26 -9.67 -0.71
C GLU A 192 26.07 -10.61 -0.97
N THR A 193 25.02 -10.50 -0.15
CA THR A 193 23.80 -11.32 -0.28
C THR A 193 23.06 -11.03 -1.58
N LEU A 194 22.92 -9.75 -1.95
CA LEU A 194 22.28 -9.35 -3.21
C LEU A 194 23.08 -9.86 -4.42
N ASN A 195 24.40 -9.71 -4.40
CA ASN A 195 25.28 -10.22 -5.46
C ASN A 195 25.18 -11.75 -5.59
N LEU A 196 25.14 -12.48 -4.48
CA LEU A 196 24.93 -13.92 -4.48
C LEU A 196 23.62 -14.28 -5.19
N PHE A 197 22.53 -13.56 -4.91
CA PHE A 197 21.24 -13.85 -5.55
C PHE A 197 21.24 -13.49 -7.04
N LEU A 198 21.85 -12.38 -7.43
CA LEU A 198 21.98 -12.01 -8.86
C LEU A 198 22.76 -13.06 -9.66
N GLU A 199 23.75 -13.71 -9.05
CA GLU A 199 24.58 -14.70 -9.75
C GLU A 199 24.02 -16.13 -9.69
N GLU A 200 23.51 -16.56 -8.54
CA GLU A 200 23.16 -17.96 -8.32
C GLU A 200 21.65 -18.25 -8.34
N VAL A 201 20.82 -17.22 -8.16
CA VAL A 201 19.36 -17.38 -7.97
C VAL A 201 18.57 -16.75 -9.12
N TRP A 202 18.95 -15.56 -9.57
CA TRP A 202 18.28 -14.82 -10.64
C TRP A 202 18.67 -15.32 -12.03
N LEU A 203 18.38 -16.59 -12.27
CA LEU A 203 18.68 -17.27 -13.52
C LEU A 203 17.46 -17.16 -14.45
N THR A 204 17.51 -16.23 -15.40
CA THR A 204 16.40 -15.89 -16.32
C THR A 204 15.77 -17.13 -16.97
N GLU A 205 16.58 -18.08 -17.43
CA GLU A 205 16.08 -19.33 -18.03
C GLU A 205 15.25 -20.16 -17.03
N ASN A 206 15.74 -20.34 -15.79
CA ASN A 206 15.03 -21.11 -14.76
C ASN A 206 13.75 -20.42 -14.31
N LEU A 207 13.77 -19.09 -14.19
CA LEU A 207 12.58 -18.31 -13.83
C LEU A 207 11.54 -18.36 -14.95
N ASN A 208 11.96 -18.26 -16.21
CA ASN A 208 11.08 -18.40 -17.37
C ASN A 208 10.43 -19.78 -17.45
N LEU A 209 11.19 -20.84 -17.17
CA LEU A 209 10.66 -22.20 -17.07
C LEU A 209 9.65 -22.33 -15.92
N ALA A 210 9.92 -21.69 -14.78
CA ALA A 210 8.98 -21.69 -13.67
C ALA A 210 7.65 -21.03 -14.05
N ILE A 211 7.68 -19.93 -14.82
CA ILE A 211 6.47 -19.28 -15.37
C ILE A 211 5.72 -20.23 -16.30
N ASP A 212 6.41 -20.86 -17.25
CA ASP A 212 5.80 -21.85 -18.17
C ASP A 212 5.07 -22.95 -17.41
N GLU A 213 5.74 -23.52 -16.39
CA GLU A 213 5.16 -24.55 -15.55
C GLU A 213 3.92 -24.08 -14.78
N LYS A 214 3.82 -22.80 -14.40
CA LYS A 214 2.65 -22.27 -13.68
C LYS A 214 1.50 -21.97 -14.64
N LEU A 215 1.79 -21.40 -15.81
CA LEU A 215 0.79 -21.15 -16.85
C LEU A 215 0.16 -22.47 -17.33
N ALA A 216 0.95 -23.51 -17.54
CA ALA A 216 0.48 -24.83 -17.95
C ALA A 216 -0.51 -25.48 -16.96
N LEU A 217 -0.56 -25.02 -15.70
CA LEU A 217 -1.50 -25.53 -14.68
C LEU A 217 -2.85 -24.83 -14.69
N ILE A 218 -2.97 -23.65 -15.30
CA ILE A 218 -4.13 -22.78 -15.09
C ILE A 218 -4.78 -22.31 -16.39
N VAL A 219 -4.02 -22.17 -17.47
CA VAL A 219 -4.51 -21.53 -18.71
C VAL A 219 -5.63 -22.34 -19.35
N GLU A 220 -5.56 -23.67 -19.38
CA GLU A 220 -6.60 -24.50 -19.99
C GLU A 220 -7.95 -24.45 -19.24
N ASP A 221 -7.92 -24.14 -17.94
CA ASP A 221 -9.11 -24.05 -17.08
C ASP A 221 -9.71 -22.63 -17.02
N MET A 222 -9.14 -21.67 -17.76
CA MET A 222 -9.59 -20.29 -17.83
C MET A 222 -10.46 -20.01 -19.07
N GLU A 223 -11.36 -19.03 -18.97
CA GLU A 223 -12.09 -18.51 -20.13
C GLU A 223 -11.13 -17.81 -21.11
N PHE A 224 -11.45 -17.81 -22.41
CA PHE A 224 -10.54 -17.31 -23.45
C PHE A 224 -10.05 -15.86 -23.21
N SER A 225 -10.92 -14.97 -22.72
CA SER A 225 -10.52 -13.59 -22.40
C SER A 225 -9.53 -13.52 -21.24
N GLN A 226 -9.65 -14.41 -20.26
CA GLN A 226 -8.72 -14.50 -19.13
C GLN A 226 -7.38 -15.12 -19.55
N GLN A 227 -7.41 -16.10 -20.45
CA GLN A 227 -6.19 -16.70 -21.01
C GLN A 227 -5.32 -15.63 -21.67
N LEU A 228 -5.92 -14.77 -22.50
CA LEU A 228 -5.17 -13.69 -23.16
C LEU A 228 -4.55 -12.73 -22.14
N ALA A 229 -5.33 -12.25 -21.18
CA ALA A 229 -4.85 -11.34 -20.15
C ALA A 229 -3.71 -11.94 -19.31
N VAL A 230 -3.83 -13.21 -18.90
CA VAL A 230 -2.79 -13.89 -18.11
C VAL A 230 -1.49 -14.08 -18.91
N LEU A 231 -1.59 -14.34 -20.21
CA LEU A 231 -0.41 -14.46 -21.07
C LEU A 231 0.28 -13.10 -21.27
N GLU A 232 -0.49 -12.02 -21.44
CA GLU A 232 0.05 -10.65 -21.53
C GLU A 232 0.76 -10.25 -20.23
N GLU A 233 0.15 -10.48 -19.06
CA GLU A 233 0.77 -10.23 -17.76
C GLU A 233 2.04 -11.09 -17.55
N ALA A 234 2.03 -12.34 -17.99
CA ALA A 234 3.21 -13.19 -17.91
C ALA A 234 4.36 -12.64 -18.76
N ASP A 235 4.09 -12.08 -19.94
CA ASP A 235 5.12 -11.46 -20.78
C ASP A 235 5.75 -10.21 -20.11
N LEU A 236 4.96 -9.41 -19.38
CA LEU A 236 5.48 -8.30 -18.57
C LEU A 236 6.43 -8.80 -17.46
N VAL A 237 6.06 -9.90 -16.79
CA VAL A 237 6.93 -10.52 -15.77
C VAL A 237 8.24 -11.04 -16.40
N ARG A 238 8.18 -11.58 -17.62
CA ARG A 238 9.39 -12.02 -18.35
C ARG A 238 10.30 -10.87 -18.72
N GLU A 239 9.73 -9.77 -19.20
CA GLU A 239 10.46 -8.54 -19.50
C GLU A 239 11.18 -8.05 -18.25
N PHE A 240 10.46 -7.92 -17.13
CA PHE A 240 11.03 -7.58 -15.83
C PHE A 240 12.22 -8.49 -15.49
N ILE A 241 12.04 -9.82 -15.51
CA ILE A 241 13.09 -10.78 -15.16
C ILE A 241 14.33 -10.62 -16.06
N SER A 242 14.12 -10.34 -17.34
CA SER A 242 15.19 -10.24 -18.34
C SER A 242 16.10 -9.03 -18.13
N GLU A 243 15.55 -7.91 -17.67
CA GLU A 243 16.30 -6.66 -17.50
C GLU A 243 16.83 -6.49 -16.07
N GLN A 244 16.15 -7.08 -15.10
CA GLN A 244 16.32 -6.79 -13.69
C GLN A 244 17.77 -6.91 -13.18
N LYS A 245 18.46 -8.00 -13.55
CA LYS A 245 19.84 -8.25 -13.12
C LYS A 245 20.77 -7.15 -13.62
N GLU A 246 20.67 -6.80 -14.89
CA GLU A 246 21.52 -5.82 -15.53
C GLU A 246 21.26 -4.41 -14.97
N LEU A 247 19.99 -4.07 -14.73
CA LEU A 247 19.63 -2.77 -14.16
C LEU A 247 20.09 -2.61 -12.71
N ILE A 248 20.01 -3.66 -11.89
CA ILE A 248 20.62 -3.63 -10.54
C ILE A 248 22.15 -3.49 -10.63
N ARG A 249 22.80 -4.24 -11.53
CA ARG A 249 24.25 -4.17 -11.75
C ARG A 249 24.72 -2.76 -12.08
N GLN A 250 23.99 -2.07 -12.97
CA GLN A 250 24.30 -0.69 -13.35
C GLN A 250 24.28 0.28 -12.16
N GLU A 251 23.43 0.06 -11.16
CA GLU A 251 23.44 0.85 -9.93
C GLU A 251 24.64 0.48 -9.05
N ILE A 252 24.80 -0.80 -8.68
CA ILE A 252 25.80 -1.22 -7.69
C ILE A 252 27.25 -1.08 -8.20
N ASP A 253 27.49 -1.21 -9.50
CA ASP A 253 28.85 -1.11 -10.08
C ASP A 253 29.37 0.34 -10.08
N THR A 254 28.48 1.33 -9.93
CA THR A 254 28.86 2.75 -9.73
C THR A 254 29.17 3.10 -8.28
N GLY A 255 29.01 2.13 -7.37
CA GLY A 255 29.11 2.27 -5.93
C GLY A 255 27.74 2.12 -5.24
N PRO A 256 27.71 1.85 -3.93
CA PRO A 256 26.46 1.75 -3.18
C PRO A 256 25.66 3.06 -3.29
N ILE A 257 24.37 2.96 -3.62
CA ILE A 257 23.48 4.13 -3.73
C ILE A 257 23.34 4.78 -2.35
N GLU A 258 23.55 6.09 -2.26
CA GLU A 258 23.30 6.84 -1.03
C GLU A 258 21.79 7.08 -0.84
N TRP A 259 21.23 6.60 0.26
CA TRP A 259 19.81 6.75 0.54
C TRP A 259 19.50 8.02 1.35
N ARG A 260 19.01 9.06 0.68
CA ARG A 260 18.77 10.39 1.30
C ARG A 260 17.31 10.67 1.67
N THR A 261 16.40 9.72 1.42
CA THR A 261 14.99 9.93 1.79
C THR A 261 14.86 9.81 3.31
N PRO A 262 14.24 10.79 3.99
CA PRO A 262 14.06 10.74 5.44
C PRO A 262 13.17 9.55 5.85
N PRO A 263 13.27 9.04 7.08
CA PRO A 263 12.32 8.07 7.60
C PRO A 263 10.91 8.69 7.65
N ARG A 264 9.91 7.89 7.31
CA ARG A 264 8.51 8.31 7.39
C ARG A 264 8.12 8.61 8.83
N GLU A 265 7.50 9.76 9.09
CA GLU A 265 7.02 10.10 10.43
C GLU A 265 5.72 9.37 10.80
N ILE A 266 5.51 9.04 12.07
CA ILE A 266 4.25 8.42 12.53
C ILE A 266 3.03 9.32 12.28
N LYS A 267 3.25 10.64 12.33
CA LYS A 267 2.22 11.64 12.03
C LYS A 267 1.73 11.55 10.58
N ALA A 268 2.49 10.93 9.67
CA ALA A 268 2.03 10.71 8.31
C ALA A 268 0.82 9.75 8.23
N PHE A 269 0.53 8.95 9.28
CA PHE A 269 -0.63 8.05 9.34
C PHE A 269 -1.82 8.63 10.07
N CYS A 270 -1.53 9.46 11.07
CA CYS A 270 -2.54 10.23 11.78
C CYS A 270 -2.79 11.50 10.98
N GLY A 271 -3.83 11.51 10.13
CA GLY A 271 -4.30 12.81 9.65
C GLY A 271 -4.67 13.71 10.85
N GLU A 272 -4.91 14.97 10.58
CA GLU A 272 -5.47 15.90 11.55
C GLU A 272 -6.66 16.64 10.95
N ALA A 273 -7.44 17.30 11.80
CA ALA A 273 -8.53 18.15 11.33
C ALA A 273 -7.92 19.22 10.44
N SER A 274 -8.16 19.10 9.14
CA SER A 274 -7.46 19.88 8.14
C SER A 274 -8.33 20.98 7.57
N GLY A 275 -9.63 21.02 7.89
CA GLY A 275 -10.49 22.12 7.45
C GLY A 275 -11.94 21.70 7.22
N ARG A 276 -12.64 22.44 6.36
CA ARG A 276 -14.07 22.25 6.12
C ARG A 276 -14.45 22.63 4.70
N VAL A 277 -15.35 21.84 4.10
CA VAL A 277 -16.13 22.24 2.93
C VAL A 277 -17.54 22.58 3.36
N ARG A 278 -18.10 23.67 2.84
CA ARG A 278 -19.53 23.92 2.96
C ARG A 278 -20.10 24.59 1.73
N GLY A 279 -21.33 24.23 1.36
CA GLY A 279 -21.98 24.88 0.25
C GLY A 279 -23.19 24.12 -0.27
N GLN A 280 -23.62 24.50 -1.47
CA GLN A 280 -24.81 23.98 -2.12
C GLN A 280 -24.49 23.55 -3.53
N PHE A 281 -25.21 22.56 -4.03
CA PHE A 281 -25.10 22.09 -5.39
C PHE A 281 -26.49 21.81 -5.96
N GLU A 282 -26.57 21.87 -7.29
CA GLU A 282 -27.73 21.43 -8.05
C GLU A 282 -27.30 20.76 -9.36
N THR A 283 -28.03 19.71 -9.74
CA THR A 283 -27.90 18.98 -10.99
C THR A 283 -29.21 18.24 -11.29
N THR A 284 -29.18 17.30 -12.24
CA THR A 284 -30.26 16.33 -12.49
C THR A 284 -29.70 14.92 -12.43
N TRP A 285 -30.55 13.94 -12.12
CA TRP A 285 -30.19 12.54 -12.08
C TRP A 285 -29.67 12.05 -13.43
N ASN A 286 -28.66 11.19 -13.39
CA ASN A 286 -28.00 10.57 -14.54
C ASN A 286 -27.21 11.56 -15.41
N THR A 287 -26.59 12.53 -14.75
CA THR A 287 -25.65 13.48 -15.35
C THR A 287 -24.18 13.06 -15.19
N TRP A 288 -23.95 11.97 -14.46
CA TRP A 288 -22.68 11.27 -14.36
C TRP A 288 -22.84 9.83 -14.89
N PRO A 289 -21.89 9.30 -15.69
CA PRO A 289 -20.67 9.94 -16.19
C PRO A 289 -20.90 11.03 -17.25
N SER A 290 -20.03 12.05 -17.29
CA SER A 290 -20.05 13.16 -18.26
C SER A 290 -18.64 13.73 -18.49
N ASP A 291 -18.36 14.15 -19.72
CA ASP A 291 -17.09 14.77 -20.11
C ASP A 291 -16.89 16.17 -19.48
N ASP A 292 -17.98 16.87 -19.15
CA ASP A 292 -17.92 18.21 -18.56
C ASP A 292 -19.01 18.41 -17.50
N LEU A 293 -18.62 18.27 -16.24
CA LEU A 293 -19.52 18.41 -15.09
C LEU A 293 -19.87 19.87 -14.75
N PHE A 294 -19.20 20.85 -15.35
CA PHE A 294 -19.57 22.27 -15.22
C PHE A 294 -20.78 22.62 -16.11
N MET A 295 -21.13 21.76 -17.06
CA MET A 295 -22.30 21.90 -17.92
C MET A 295 -23.53 21.14 -17.42
N THR A 296 -23.36 20.20 -16.50
CA THR A 296 -24.44 19.34 -15.99
C THR A 296 -25.01 19.77 -14.65
N GLY A 297 -24.34 20.68 -13.95
CA GLY A 297 -24.75 21.14 -12.64
C GLY A 297 -23.95 22.35 -12.21
N SER A 298 -24.37 22.96 -11.11
CA SER A 298 -23.71 24.15 -10.57
C SER A 298 -23.82 24.19 -9.06
N GLY A 299 -23.15 25.16 -8.43
CA GLY A 299 -23.23 25.32 -7.00
C GLY A 299 -22.46 26.53 -6.48
N ASN A 300 -22.40 26.63 -5.17
CA ASN A 300 -21.51 27.55 -4.46
C ASN A 300 -20.88 26.79 -3.31
N MET A 301 -19.55 26.79 -3.26
CA MET A 301 -18.78 26.08 -2.26
C MET A 301 -17.78 27.03 -1.62
N GLN A 302 -17.52 26.78 -0.33
CA GLN A 302 -16.43 27.36 0.43
C GLN A 302 -15.59 26.20 0.94
N LEU A 303 -14.28 26.29 0.71
CA LEU A 303 -13.33 25.29 1.16
C LEU A 303 -12.24 26.00 1.96
N THR A 304 -12.00 25.50 3.17
CA THR A 304 -10.86 25.86 4.00
C THR A 304 -10.00 24.63 4.21
N HIS A 305 -8.69 24.75 4.04
CA HIS A 305 -7.70 23.70 4.30
C HIS A 305 -6.47 24.29 5.02
N PHE A 306 -6.06 23.72 6.15
CA PHE A 306 -5.01 24.22 7.05
C PHE A 306 -5.04 25.74 7.28
N ASP A 307 -6.20 26.23 7.71
CA ASP A 307 -6.51 27.66 7.95
C ASP A 307 -6.45 28.58 6.71
N GLU A 308 -6.26 28.03 5.51
CA GLU A 308 -6.30 28.77 4.25
C GLU A 308 -7.66 28.64 3.56
N SER A 309 -8.25 29.76 3.16
CA SER A 309 -9.46 29.76 2.33
C SER A 309 -9.08 29.64 0.86
N ILE A 310 -9.59 28.61 0.19
CA ILE A 310 -9.31 28.36 -1.22
C ILE A 310 -10.29 29.14 -2.09
N ALA A 311 -9.76 29.89 -3.06
CA ALA A 311 -10.56 30.71 -3.96
C ALA A 311 -11.18 29.86 -5.06
N ILE A 312 -12.48 29.61 -4.97
CA ILE A 312 -13.23 28.82 -5.95
C ILE A 312 -13.79 29.75 -7.03
N GLN A 313 -13.42 29.49 -8.28
CA GLN A 313 -13.78 30.28 -9.47
C GLN A 313 -14.96 29.67 -10.23
N GLY A 314 -15.23 28.38 -10.05
CA GLY A 314 -16.37 27.69 -10.65
C GLY A 314 -16.72 26.42 -9.89
N VAL A 315 -18.00 26.02 -9.93
CA VAL A 315 -18.50 24.80 -9.32
C VAL A 315 -19.38 24.09 -10.33
N GLY A 316 -19.06 22.83 -10.63
CA GLY A 316 -19.90 21.92 -11.41
C GLY A 316 -20.59 20.90 -10.50
N CYS A 317 -21.43 20.05 -11.07
CA CYS A 317 -22.04 18.93 -10.36
C CYS A 317 -22.58 17.86 -11.32
N GLY A 318 -22.41 16.59 -10.96
CA GLY A 318 -23.11 15.48 -11.59
C GLY A 318 -23.36 14.34 -10.62
N ILE A 319 -24.41 13.56 -10.89
CA ILE A 319 -24.79 12.40 -10.08
C ILE A 319 -25.32 11.27 -10.96
N GLY A 320 -24.93 10.04 -10.65
CA GLY A 320 -25.33 8.85 -11.41
C GLY A 320 -24.72 7.57 -10.84
N ILE A 321 -24.88 6.47 -11.56
CA ILE A 321 -24.26 5.18 -11.19
C ILE A 321 -22.73 5.34 -11.22
N ASP A 322 -22.05 4.79 -10.21
CA ASP A 322 -20.59 4.82 -10.15
C ASP A 322 -19.99 3.89 -11.22
N GLU A 323 -18.95 4.35 -11.91
CA GLU A 323 -18.29 3.57 -12.97
C GLU A 323 -17.38 2.48 -12.38
N ASP A 324 -16.82 2.74 -11.19
CA ASP A 324 -15.95 1.80 -10.49
C ASP A 324 -16.72 0.65 -9.83
N ASP A 325 -17.90 0.96 -9.27
CA ASP A 325 -18.82 -0.02 -8.68
C ASP A 325 -20.27 0.27 -9.08
N PRO A 326 -20.86 -0.49 -10.02
CA PRO A 326 -22.22 -0.22 -10.50
C PRO A 326 -23.32 -0.51 -9.45
N THR A 327 -22.96 -1.00 -8.26
CA THR A 327 -23.88 -1.13 -7.13
C THR A 327 -24.06 0.18 -6.36
N ASP A 328 -23.17 1.16 -6.58
CA ASP A 328 -23.15 2.45 -5.92
C ASP A 328 -23.59 3.60 -6.83
N VAL A 329 -23.84 4.75 -6.20
CA VAL A 329 -24.12 6.03 -6.84
C VAL A 329 -23.02 7.02 -6.48
N ALA A 330 -22.43 7.66 -7.48
CA ALA A 330 -21.46 8.72 -7.30
C ALA A 330 -22.10 10.11 -7.48
N LEU A 331 -21.92 10.97 -6.49
CA LEU A 331 -22.12 12.42 -6.58
C LEU A 331 -20.75 13.09 -6.66
N LEU A 332 -20.49 13.80 -7.75
CA LEU A 332 -19.25 14.53 -8.00
C LEU A 332 -19.50 16.03 -8.07
N VAL A 333 -18.75 16.79 -7.28
CA VAL A 333 -18.78 18.25 -7.28
C VAL A 333 -17.36 18.78 -7.56
N PRO A 334 -17.01 19.06 -8.83
CA PRO A 334 -15.75 19.70 -9.16
C PRO A 334 -15.76 21.19 -8.81
N LEU A 335 -14.64 21.65 -8.27
CA LEU A 335 -14.34 23.02 -7.91
C LEU A 335 -13.16 23.48 -8.77
N TYR A 336 -13.40 24.47 -9.64
CA TYR A 336 -12.33 25.11 -10.38
C TYR A 336 -11.66 26.16 -9.51
N ILE A 337 -10.36 26.00 -9.25
CA ILE A 337 -9.58 26.88 -8.36
C ILE A 337 -8.62 27.80 -9.12
N GLY A 338 -8.48 27.60 -10.44
CA GLY A 338 -7.65 28.43 -11.32
C GLY A 338 -6.58 27.61 -12.05
N GLY A 339 -6.06 28.17 -13.15
CA GLY A 339 -4.98 27.53 -13.92
C GLY A 339 -5.40 26.18 -14.47
N SER A 340 -4.59 25.16 -14.18
CA SER A 340 -4.78 23.77 -14.59
C SER A 340 -5.47 22.87 -13.56
N SER A 341 -5.89 23.43 -12.42
CA SER A 341 -6.21 22.63 -11.23
C SER A 341 -7.70 22.62 -10.88
N LEU A 342 -8.19 21.43 -10.56
CA LEU A 342 -9.52 21.16 -10.01
C LEU A 342 -9.40 20.48 -8.65
N ILE A 343 -10.40 20.71 -7.80
CA ILE A 343 -10.66 19.88 -6.63
C ILE A 343 -12.00 19.16 -6.85
N PHE A 344 -12.03 17.85 -6.72
CA PHE A 344 -13.26 17.07 -6.76
C PHE A 344 -13.69 16.71 -5.35
N ILE A 345 -14.94 17.00 -5.01
CA ILE A 345 -15.60 16.36 -3.87
C ILE A 345 -16.36 15.16 -4.43
N ARG A 346 -15.97 13.95 -4.04
CA ARG A 346 -16.66 12.71 -4.43
C ARG A 346 -17.43 12.18 -3.24
N VAL A 347 -18.73 11.94 -3.41
CA VAL A 347 -19.58 11.32 -2.41
C VAL A 347 -20.21 10.05 -2.98
N ILE A 348 -20.06 8.94 -2.27
CA ILE A 348 -20.63 7.63 -2.61
C ILE A 348 -21.87 7.36 -1.76
N LEU A 349 -22.95 6.98 -2.45
CA LEU A 349 -24.27 6.76 -1.90
C LEU A 349 -24.77 5.38 -2.32
N GLN A 350 -25.56 4.76 -1.46
CA GLN A 350 -26.35 3.62 -1.89
C GLN A 350 -27.53 4.09 -2.76
N PRO A 351 -28.02 3.30 -3.72
CA PRO A 351 -29.11 3.74 -4.60
C PRO A 351 -30.40 4.14 -3.86
N GLU A 352 -30.72 3.50 -2.74
CA GLU A 352 -31.83 3.87 -1.85
C GLU A 352 -31.63 5.19 -1.11
N GLU A 353 -30.39 5.68 -1.02
CA GLU A 353 -30.06 6.93 -0.35
C GLU A 353 -30.33 8.16 -1.22
N VAL A 354 -30.62 7.98 -2.51
CA VAL A 354 -30.97 9.06 -3.45
C VAL A 354 -32.45 9.43 -3.33
N THR A 355 -32.81 9.96 -2.16
CA THR A 355 -34.12 10.51 -1.81
C THR A 355 -33.94 11.73 -0.91
N PRO A 356 -34.94 12.63 -0.75
CA PRO A 356 -34.78 13.79 0.11
C PRO A 356 -34.55 13.39 1.57
N GLN A 357 -33.33 13.61 2.07
CA GLN A 357 -32.89 13.24 3.41
C GLN A 357 -31.55 13.90 3.78
N THR A 358 -31.17 13.78 5.05
CA THR A 358 -29.82 14.14 5.53
C THR A 358 -29.05 12.89 5.90
N LEU A 359 -27.83 12.79 5.37
CA LEU A 359 -26.90 11.69 5.59
C LEU A 359 -25.67 12.22 6.34
N GLU A 360 -25.16 11.45 7.29
CA GLU A 360 -23.88 11.76 7.93
C GLU A 360 -22.72 11.34 7.03
N THR A 361 -21.74 12.24 6.88
CA THR A 361 -20.46 11.96 6.22
C THR A 361 -19.41 11.72 7.29
N ASN A 362 -19.37 10.52 7.86
CA ASN A 362 -18.39 10.18 8.90
C ASN A 362 -17.30 9.22 8.39
N ILE A 363 -16.16 9.17 9.10
CA ILE A 363 -14.99 8.37 8.71
C ILE A 363 -15.30 6.88 8.51
N ASN A 364 -16.29 6.34 9.23
CA ASN A 364 -16.66 4.92 9.16
C ASN A 364 -17.50 4.61 7.91
N SER A 365 -18.20 5.61 7.38
CA SER A 365 -19.04 5.46 6.20
C SER A 365 -18.20 5.38 4.91
N ARG A 366 -16.96 5.92 4.91
CA ARG A 366 -16.09 6.08 3.73
C ARG A 366 -16.81 6.70 2.51
N LYS A 367 -17.89 7.43 2.76
CA LYS A 367 -18.77 7.96 1.72
C LYS A 367 -18.19 9.16 1.01
N CYS A 368 -17.09 9.75 1.46
CA CYS A 368 -16.66 11.05 0.94
C CYS A 368 -15.15 11.25 1.03
N SER A 369 -14.58 11.71 -0.08
CA SER A 369 -13.16 12.06 -0.23
C SER A 369 -13.00 13.25 -1.19
N LEU A 370 -11.90 13.99 -1.01
CA LEU A 370 -11.50 15.10 -1.85
C LEU A 370 -10.23 14.77 -2.62
N PHE A 371 -10.26 15.06 -3.92
CA PHE A 371 -9.17 14.79 -4.85
C PHE A 371 -8.71 16.07 -5.53
N THR A 372 -7.42 16.21 -5.77
CA THR A 372 -6.88 17.18 -6.73
C THR A 372 -6.80 16.54 -8.09
N TYR A 373 -7.05 17.33 -9.13
CA TYR A 373 -6.78 16.94 -10.52
C TYR A 373 -6.08 18.08 -11.24
N ASP A 374 -4.97 17.79 -11.88
CA ASP A 374 -4.29 18.71 -12.78
C ASP A 374 -4.38 18.20 -14.21
N PHE A 375 -4.94 19.01 -15.12
CA PHE A 375 -5.17 18.58 -16.51
C PHE A 375 -3.96 18.79 -17.44
N GLU A 376 -2.86 19.38 -16.97
CA GLU A 376 -1.59 19.41 -17.71
C GLU A 376 -0.76 18.16 -17.42
N SER A 377 -0.68 17.74 -16.15
CA SER A 377 0.08 16.57 -15.71
C SER A 377 -0.75 15.27 -15.71
N PHE A 378 -2.08 15.38 -15.80
CA PHE A 378 -3.04 14.28 -15.62
C PHE A 378 -2.90 13.58 -14.25
N GLN A 379 -2.37 14.26 -13.24
CA GLN A 379 -2.28 13.72 -11.88
C GLN A 379 -3.60 13.85 -11.15
N PHE A 380 -3.98 12.78 -10.46
CA PHE A 380 -5.20 12.66 -9.67
C PHE A 380 -4.88 12.07 -8.31
N ASP A 381 -5.02 12.86 -7.25
CA ASP A 381 -4.54 12.50 -5.92
C ASP A 381 -5.60 12.79 -4.85
N GLU A 382 -5.90 11.81 -3.99
CA GLU A 382 -6.69 12.06 -2.79
C GLU A 382 -5.85 12.85 -1.79
N PHE A 383 -6.32 14.04 -1.39
CA PHE A 383 -5.59 14.88 -0.44
C PHE A 383 -6.31 15.06 0.91
N ALA A 384 -7.62 14.79 0.98
CA ALA A 384 -8.37 14.84 2.24
C ALA A 384 -9.54 13.86 2.23
N SER A 385 -9.80 13.25 3.39
CA SER A 385 -10.98 12.41 3.60
C SER A 385 -12.01 13.12 4.47
N CYS A 386 -13.28 12.83 4.26
CA CYS A 386 -14.39 13.42 5.01
C CYS A 386 -14.59 12.64 6.31
N VAL A 387 -14.40 13.28 7.46
CA VAL A 387 -14.43 12.60 8.78
C VAL A 387 -15.66 12.90 9.62
N GLY A 388 -16.38 13.95 9.27
CA GLY A 388 -17.62 14.37 9.94
C GLY A 388 -18.42 15.32 9.06
N GLY A 389 -19.65 15.59 9.46
CA GLY A 389 -20.54 16.51 8.76
C GLY A 389 -21.73 15.82 8.10
N THR A 390 -22.37 16.53 7.17
CA THR A 390 -23.63 16.12 6.56
C THR A 390 -23.70 16.43 5.07
N LEU A 391 -24.29 15.50 4.32
CA LEU A 391 -24.91 15.75 3.03
C LEU A 391 -26.41 15.84 3.23
N THR A 392 -27.04 16.94 2.86
CA THR A 392 -28.50 17.06 2.83
C THR A 392 -28.99 17.12 1.40
N LEU A 393 -29.73 16.11 0.97
CA LEU A 393 -30.48 16.11 -0.29
C LEU A 393 -31.83 16.75 -0.02
N GLU A 394 -32.02 17.98 -0.52
CA GLU A 394 -33.28 18.72 -0.39
C GLU A 394 -34.29 18.23 -1.43
N GLU A 395 -33.80 17.87 -2.61
CA GLU A 395 -34.55 17.28 -3.72
C GLU A 395 -33.67 16.19 -4.33
N ALA A 396 -34.18 14.96 -4.45
CA ALA A 396 -33.45 13.86 -5.08
C ALA A 396 -34.40 12.74 -5.50
N SER A 397 -34.16 12.20 -6.69
CA SER A 397 -34.85 11.03 -7.23
C SER A 397 -33.95 10.36 -8.26
N ARG A 398 -34.13 9.04 -8.46
CA ARG A 398 -33.46 8.29 -9.53
C ARG A 398 -34.27 8.19 -10.82
N GLU A 399 -35.32 9.00 -10.95
CA GLU A 399 -36.04 9.14 -12.21
C GLU A 399 -35.17 9.94 -13.19
N GLU A 400 -35.10 9.49 -14.45
CA GLU A 400 -34.25 10.10 -15.49
C GLU A 400 -34.49 11.61 -15.61
N GLY A 401 -33.43 12.41 -15.45
CA GLY A 401 -33.49 13.87 -15.53
C GLY A 401 -34.21 14.57 -14.36
N ALA A 402 -34.58 13.84 -13.30
CA ALA A 402 -35.17 14.45 -12.11
C ALA A 402 -34.16 15.37 -11.41
N PRO A 403 -34.61 16.50 -10.84
CA PRO A 403 -33.72 17.42 -10.12
C PRO A 403 -33.08 16.76 -8.91
N VAL A 404 -31.80 17.06 -8.69
CA VAL A 404 -31.04 16.70 -7.50
C VAL A 404 -30.40 17.96 -6.93
N ARG A 405 -30.81 18.36 -5.74
CA ARG A 405 -30.34 19.56 -5.04
C ARG A 405 -29.97 19.25 -3.61
N GLY A 406 -28.91 19.85 -3.13
CA GLY A 406 -28.49 19.62 -1.77
C GLY A 406 -27.43 20.55 -1.25
N THR A 407 -27.09 20.32 0.00
CA THR A 407 -26.04 21.03 0.72
C THR A 407 -25.02 20.07 1.29
N LEU A 408 -23.77 20.51 1.31
CA LEU A 408 -22.64 19.82 1.95
C LEU A 408 -22.16 20.69 3.11
N GLU A 409 -21.94 20.09 4.26
CA GLU A 409 -21.14 20.67 5.35
C GLU A 409 -20.26 19.55 5.90
N ILE A 410 -19.00 19.52 5.48
CA ILE A 410 -18.08 18.39 5.71
C ILE A 410 -16.83 18.86 6.42
N ASP A 411 -16.50 18.22 7.52
CA ASP A 411 -15.20 18.35 8.19
C ASP A 411 -14.16 17.45 7.53
N LEU A 412 -13.01 18.06 7.21
CA LEU A 412 -11.91 17.42 6.50
C LEU A 412 -10.83 16.94 7.46
N TRP A 413 -10.23 15.82 7.09
CA TRP A 413 -9.05 15.28 7.73
C TRP A 413 -8.01 14.98 6.67
N SER A 414 -6.79 15.46 6.88
CA SER A 414 -5.70 15.31 5.90
C SER A 414 -4.40 15.03 6.61
N ARG A 415 -3.49 14.36 5.91
CA ARG A 415 -2.16 13.98 6.39
C ARG A 415 -1.12 15.09 6.18
N ARG A 416 -1.39 16.04 5.28
CA ARG A 416 -0.44 17.10 4.86
C ARG A 416 -1.18 18.20 4.07
N PRO A 417 -0.72 19.46 4.11
CA PRO A 417 -1.20 20.49 3.18
C PRO A 417 -0.97 20.02 1.74
N PHE A 418 -1.93 20.23 0.84
CA PHE A 418 -1.67 19.96 -0.57
C PHE A 418 -0.93 21.17 -1.18
N SER A 419 0.15 20.91 -1.92
CA SER A 419 0.88 21.96 -2.65
C SER A 419 0.29 22.10 -4.05
N LEU A 420 -0.17 23.31 -4.40
CA LEU A 420 -0.53 23.68 -5.77
C LEU A 420 0.70 23.91 -6.65
#